data_AF-A0A1G9HPE6-F1
#
_entry.id   AF-A0A1G9HPE6-F1
#
_cell.length_a   1.000
_cell.length_b   1.000
_cell.length_c   1.000
_cell.angle_alpha   90.00
_cell.angle_beta   90.00
_cell.angle_gamma   90.00
#
_symmetry.space_group_name_H-M   'P 1'
#
loop_
_entity.id
_entity.type
_entity.pdbx_description
1 polymer ?
#
loop_
_entity_poly.entity_id
_entity_poly.type
_entity_poly.pdbx_seq_one_letter_code
_entity_poly.pdbx_strand_id
1 'polypeptide(L)'
;MKWKYRTYKLWVINTKTEANLYLWDKWKALLPSLDALINLTSEPAFIRSFQSYEFENRWLGFGRMKWNEESNIKWTTKYINVKTRDKIPDFSHTEIWAPDWNRVCDEDMPPDIFVKLYNFPRLEEIKEGIIIAMPKSLYNKNKGLVELELTKLTNEIPGATISTSTRSWWPGWKIRNQIGDINPQEIEKIIEG
;
A
#
# COMPACT_ATOMS: atom_id res chain seq x y z
N MET A 1 19.76 11.17 14.12
CA MET A 1 18.69 10.29 13.62
C MET A 1 17.53 10.35 14.61
N LYS A 2 16.42 11.01 14.24
CA LYS A 2 15.28 11.27 15.16
C LYS A 2 14.10 10.31 14.98
N TRP A 3 14.22 9.26 14.16
CA TRP A 3 13.33 8.10 14.27
C TRP A 3 13.60 7.38 15.59
N LYS A 4 12.84 7.74 16.63
CA LYS A 4 12.68 6.86 17.78
C LYS A 4 11.97 5.59 17.32
N TYR A 5 12.34 4.44 17.89
CA TYR A 5 11.69 3.16 17.70
C TYR A 5 10.17 3.32 17.80
N ARG A 6 9.49 3.40 16.65
CA ARG A 6 8.04 3.49 16.59
C ARG A 6 7.54 2.10 16.25
N THR A 7 6.75 1.56 17.14
CA THR A 7 6.08 0.29 16.92
C THR A 7 4.76 0.54 16.21
N TYR A 8 4.57 -0.19 15.11
CA TYR A 8 3.39 -0.11 14.29
C TYR A 8 2.57 -1.37 14.41
N LYS A 9 1.26 -1.19 14.30
CA LYS A 9 0.34 -2.25 13.98
C LYS A 9 0.27 -2.38 12.46
N LEU A 10 0.36 -3.61 12.01
CA LEU A 10 0.29 -4.02 10.61
C LEU A 10 -0.99 -4.79 10.39
N TRP A 11 -1.63 -4.53 9.26
CA TRP A 11 -2.70 -5.34 8.72
C TRP A 11 -2.32 -5.76 7.32
N VAL A 12 -2.49 -7.04 7.03
CA VAL A 12 -2.33 -7.63 5.71
C VAL A 12 -3.71 -8.12 5.30
N ILE A 13 -4.32 -7.42 4.35
CA ILE A 13 -5.54 -7.87 3.69
C ILE A 13 -5.09 -8.61 2.42
N ASN A 14 -5.26 -9.93 2.40
CA ASN A 14 -4.72 -10.79 1.35
C ASN A 14 -5.85 -11.53 0.62
N THR A 15 -5.75 -11.63 -0.69
CA THR A 15 -6.58 -12.54 -1.48
C THR A 15 -5.71 -13.49 -2.30
N LYS A 16 -6.16 -14.74 -2.39
CA LYS A 16 -5.59 -15.77 -3.27
C LYS A 16 -6.15 -15.72 -4.68
N THR A 17 -7.11 -14.83 -4.92
CA THR A 17 -7.78 -14.67 -6.22
C THR A 17 -7.19 -13.50 -7.00
N GLU A 18 -7.33 -13.51 -8.33
CA GLU A 18 -6.96 -12.36 -9.17
C GLU A 18 -8.03 -11.27 -9.05
N ALA A 19 -7.91 -10.41 -8.04
CA ALA A 19 -8.85 -9.32 -7.80
C ALA A 19 -8.62 -8.13 -8.74
N ASN A 20 -7.40 -7.98 -9.27
CA ASN A 20 -6.95 -6.90 -10.14
C ASN A 20 -7.29 -5.52 -9.55
N LEU A 21 -6.96 -5.32 -8.28
CA LEU A 21 -7.25 -4.12 -7.49
C LEU A 21 -6.59 -2.86 -8.06
N TYR A 22 -5.59 -3.01 -8.92
CA TYR A 22 -4.94 -1.93 -9.65
C TYR A 22 -5.75 -1.37 -10.83
N LEU A 23 -6.86 -2.02 -11.21
CA LEU A 23 -7.79 -1.50 -12.21
C LEU A 23 -8.72 -0.46 -11.59
N TRP A 24 -9.00 0.64 -12.31
CA TRP A 24 -9.75 1.78 -11.77
C TRP A 24 -11.07 1.40 -11.10
N ASP A 25 -11.92 0.58 -11.74
CA ASP A 25 -13.22 0.22 -11.18
C ASP A 25 -13.11 -0.55 -9.86
N LYS A 26 -12.04 -1.34 -9.69
CA LYS A 26 -11.75 -2.09 -8.46
C LYS A 26 -11.12 -1.19 -7.41
N TRP A 27 -10.13 -0.39 -7.81
CA TRP A 27 -9.47 0.57 -6.93
C TRP A 27 -10.45 1.60 -6.35
N LYS A 28 -11.35 2.11 -7.18
CA LYS A 28 -12.37 3.11 -6.81
C LYS A 28 -13.26 2.62 -5.67
N ALA A 29 -13.59 1.33 -5.63
CA ALA A 29 -14.40 0.74 -4.56
C ALA A 29 -13.69 0.81 -3.19
N LEU A 30 -12.36 0.79 -3.18
CA LEU A 30 -11.55 0.83 -1.94
C LEU A 30 -11.31 2.26 -1.43
N LEU A 31 -11.43 3.27 -2.32
CA LEU A 31 -11.10 4.66 -1.99
C LEU A 31 -11.82 5.20 -0.75
N PRO A 32 -13.13 5.00 -0.53
CA PRO A 32 -13.81 5.57 0.64
C PRO A 32 -13.20 5.12 1.98
N SER A 33 -12.84 3.84 2.10
CA SER A 33 -12.22 3.32 3.32
C SER A 33 -10.73 3.67 3.43
N LEU A 34 -10.00 3.69 2.32
CA LEU A 34 -8.62 4.19 2.31
C LEU A 34 -8.56 5.68 2.68
N ASP A 35 -9.47 6.50 2.17
CA ASP A 35 -9.60 7.92 2.50
C ASP A 35 -9.89 8.10 3.99
N ALA A 36 -10.83 7.35 4.54
CA ALA A 36 -11.18 7.42 5.96
C ALA A 36 -9.97 7.08 6.85
N LEU A 37 -9.15 6.09 6.46
CA LEU A 37 -7.92 5.76 7.16
C LEU A 37 -6.86 6.85 6.99
N ILE A 38 -6.58 7.29 5.75
CA ILE A 38 -5.56 8.30 5.43
C ILE A 38 -5.85 9.63 6.14
N ASN A 39 -7.11 10.02 6.27
CA ASN A 39 -7.53 11.25 6.95
C ASN A 39 -7.35 11.22 8.49
N LEU A 40 -6.85 10.13 9.07
CA LEU A 40 -6.50 10.08 10.50
C LEU A 40 -5.22 10.86 10.83
N THR A 41 -4.38 11.17 9.85
CA THR A 41 -3.21 12.05 10.02
C THR A 41 -3.45 13.41 9.39
N SER A 42 -2.85 14.45 9.95
CA SER A 42 -2.80 15.79 9.35
C SER A 42 -1.76 15.92 8.25
N GLU A 43 -0.90 14.91 8.10
CA GLU A 43 0.18 14.92 7.11
C GLU A 43 -0.36 14.64 5.70
N PRO A 44 0.10 15.38 4.68
CA PRO A 44 -0.35 15.15 3.31
C PRO A 44 0.12 13.78 2.81
N ALA A 45 -0.81 13.03 2.20
CA ALA A 45 -0.53 11.72 1.64
C ALA A 45 -0.14 11.80 0.15
N PHE A 46 0.73 10.89 -0.29
CA PHE A 46 1.22 10.80 -1.67
C PHE A 46 1.30 9.36 -2.16
N ILE A 47 1.01 9.17 -3.45
CA ILE A 47 0.97 7.90 -4.17
C ILE A 47 2.21 7.76 -5.05
N ARG A 48 2.77 6.55 -5.07
CA ARG A 48 3.80 6.11 -6.01
C ARG A 48 3.40 4.76 -6.59
N SER A 49 3.29 4.65 -7.91
CA SER A 49 2.95 3.40 -8.58
C SER A 49 4.14 2.87 -9.38
N PHE A 50 4.35 1.56 -9.32
CA PHE A 50 5.44 0.84 -9.95
C PHE A 50 4.84 -0.13 -10.97
N GLN A 51 4.89 0.32 -12.22
CA GLN A 51 4.38 -0.41 -13.39
C GLN A 51 5.43 -0.39 -14.49
N SER A 52 5.51 -1.42 -15.31
CA SER A 52 6.44 -1.54 -16.44
C SER A 52 5.73 -2.16 -17.64
N TYR A 53 6.28 -2.02 -18.83
CA TYR A 53 5.87 -2.88 -19.94
C TYR A 53 6.69 -4.17 -19.91
N GLU A 54 6.10 -5.26 -20.41
CA GLU A 54 6.79 -6.54 -20.55
C GLU A 54 8.11 -6.34 -21.33
N PHE A 55 9.19 -6.95 -20.84
CA PHE A 55 10.54 -6.84 -21.38
C PHE A 55 11.19 -5.43 -21.34
N GLU A 56 10.56 -4.45 -20.70
CA GLU A 56 11.18 -3.13 -20.44
C GLU A 56 11.73 -3.06 -19.00
N ASN A 57 13.05 -2.86 -18.86
CA ASN A 57 13.71 -2.71 -17.55
C ASN A 57 13.51 -1.31 -16.92
N ARG A 58 12.39 -0.64 -17.18
CA ARG A 58 12.12 0.72 -16.69
C ARG A 58 10.70 0.86 -16.14
N TRP A 59 10.60 1.59 -15.04
CA TRP A 59 9.32 1.99 -14.47
C TRP A 59 8.66 3.07 -15.33
N LEU A 60 7.34 2.99 -15.46
CA LEU A 60 6.51 4.00 -16.08
C LEU A 60 6.50 5.28 -15.23
N GLY A 61 6.70 6.42 -15.91
CA GLY A 61 6.81 7.72 -15.27
C GLY A 61 5.46 8.23 -14.74
N PHE A 62 5.16 7.95 -13.48
CA PHE A 62 4.07 8.60 -12.73
C PHE A 62 4.57 9.74 -11.84
N GLY A 63 5.79 9.60 -11.31
CA GLY A 63 6.32 10.48 -10.27
C GLY A 63 5.60 10.29 -8.93
N ARG A 64 5.75 11.26 -8.03
CA ARG A 64 4.98 11.37 -6.80
C ARG A 64 3.71 12.13 -7.09
N MET A 65 2.56 11.56 -6.76
CA MET A 65 1.27 12.19 -6.99
C MET A 65 0.58 12.40 -5.65
N LYS A 66 -0.11 13.53 -5.49
CA LYS A 66 -0.87 13.79 -4.25
C LYS A 66 -1.98 12.75 -4.11
N TRP A 67 -2.29 12.34 -2.88
CA TRP A 67 -3.49 11.57 -2.61
C TRP A 67 -4.73 12.43 -2.90
N ASN A 68 -5.35 12.21 -4.06
CA ASN A 68 -6.61 12.81 -4.49
C ASN A 68 -7.23 11.96 -5.61
N GLU A 69 -8.48 12.23 -5.95
CA GLU A 69 -9.21 11.48 -6.99
C GLU A 69 -8.50 11.52 -8.35
N GLU A 70 -8.07 12.70 -8.81
CA GLU A 70 -7.38 12.88 -10.08
C GLU A 70 -6.13 11.98 -10.21
N SER A 71 -5.31 11.93 -9.16
CA SER A 71 -4.10 11.10 -9.15
C SER A 71 -4.44 9.61 -9.09
N ASN A 72 -5.50 9.24 -8.37
CA ASN A 72 -6.00 7.87 -8.31
C ASN A 72 -6.52 7.38 -9.65
N ILE A 73 -7.25 8.22 -10.40
CA ILE A 73 -7.64 7.94 -11.79
C ILE A 73 -6.39 7.83 -12.66
N LYS A 74 -5.48 8.80 -12.55
CA LYS A 74 -4.28 8.87 -13.40
C LYS A 74 -3.42 7.62 -13.28
N TRP A 75 -3.11 7.14 -12.07
CA TRP A 75 -2.21 6.01 -11.92
C TRP A 75 -2.80 4.68 -12.38
N THR A 76 -4.12 4.54 -12.28
CA THR A 76 -4.85 3.34 -12.71
C THR A 76 -5.20 3.33 -14.20
N THR A 77 -5.13 4.46 -14.91
CA THR A 77 -5.63 4.55 -16.30
C THR A 77 -4.62 5.07 -17.32
N LYS A 78 -3.64 5.90 -16.94
CA LYS A 78 -2.78 6.66 -17.87
C LYS A 78 -2.13 5.80 -18.97
N TYR A 79 -1.69 4.60 -18.63
CA TYR A 79 -0.99 3.71 -19.55
C TYR A 79 -1.81 2.48 -19.96
N ILE A 80 -3.07 2.38 -19.51
CA ILE A 80 -3.99 1.34 -19.94
C ILE A 80 -4.71 1.83 -21.20
N ASN A 81 -4.29 1.35 -22.37
CA ASN A 81 -4.99 1.63 -23.63
C ASN A 81 -5.75 0.38 -24.11
N VAL A 82 -7.07 0.37 -23.89
CA VAL A 82 -7.95 -0.75 -24.28
C VAL A 82 -8.05 -0.93 -25.80
N LYS A 83 -7.74 0.12 -26.60
CA LYS A 83 -7.91 0.10 -28.07
C LYS A 83 -6.73 -0.53 -28.81
N THR A 84 -5.53 -0.53 -28.21
CA THR A 84 -4.34 -1.17 -28.77
C THR A 84 -3.87 -2.22 -27.78
N ARG A 85 -4.31 -3.46 -27.98
CA ARG A 85 -4.01 -4.64 -27.14
C ARG A 85 -2.51 -4.94 -27.00
N ASP A 86 -1.64 -4.23 -27.71
CA ASP A 86 -0.26 -4.63 -27.88
C ASP A 86 0.61 -4.40 -26.64
N LYS A 87 0.18 -3.58 -25.66
CA LYS A 87 0.94 -3.36 -24.41
C LYS A 87 0.05 -2.96 -23.22
N ILE A 88 -0.38 -3.93 -22.42
CA ILE A 88 -0.92 -3.68 -21.07
C ILE A 88 0.27 -3.58 -20.10
N PRO A 89 0.37 -2.54 -19.26
CA PRO A 89 1.43 -2.49 -18.24
C PRO A 89 1.30 -3.62 -17.23
N ASP A 90 2.44 -4.23 -16.90
CA ASP A 90 2.58 -5.10 -15.74
C ASP A 90 2.58 -4.25 -14.47
N PHE A 91 1.62 -4.52 -13.59
CA PHE A 91 1.55 -3.87 -12.28
C PHE A 91 2.34 -4.67 -11.24
N SER A 92 3.27 -4.02 -10.55
CA SER A 92 4.01 -4.63 -9.44
C SER A 92 3.41 -4.24 -8.09
N HIS A 93 3.39 -2.95 -7.78
CA HIS A 93 2.85 -2.44 -6.53
C HIS A 93 2.57 -0.92 -6.61
N THR A 94 1.76 -0.44 -5.69
CA THR A 94 1.55 0.99 -5.42
C THR A 94 1.74 1.23 -3.93
N GLU A 95 2.43 2.31 -3.59
CA GLU A 95 2.64 2.76 -2.22
C GLU A 95 1.97 4.10 -1.98
N ILE A 96 1.40 4.25 -0.79
CA ILE A 96 0.79 5.48 -0.30
C ILE A 96 1.48 5.83 1.03
N TRP A 97 2.01 7.03 1.12
CA TRP A 97 2.79 7.50 2.25
C TRP A 97 2.18 8.79 2.82
N ALA A 98 1.96 8.83 4.14
CA ALA A 98 1.61 10.04 4.86
C ALA A 98 2.50 10.18 6.12
N PRO A 99 3.43 11.16 6.21
CA PRO A 99 3.82 12.11 5.15
C PRO A 99 4.49 11.44 3.94
N ASP A 100 4.81 12.22 2.91
CA ASP A 100 5.46 11.71 1.69
C ASP A 100 6.81 11.04 1.94
N TRP A 101 7.22 10.15 1.02
CA TRP A 101 8.44 9.37 1.15
C TRP A 101 9.72 10.22 1.36
N ASN A 102 9.81 11.42 0.77
CA ASN A 102 10.96 12.27 0.98
C ASN A 102 11.04 12.76 2.41
N ARG A 103 9.95 13.23 3.01
CA ARG A 103 9.97 13.59 4.44
C ARG A 103 10.29 12.39 5.33
N VAL A 104 9.85 11.21 4.91
CA VAL A 104 10.17 9.98 5.61
C VAL A 104 11.67 9.65 5.58
N CYS A 105 12.32 9.77 4.42
CA CYS A 105 13.73 9.41 4.22
C CYS A 105 14.73 10.54 4.52
N ASP A 106 14.41 11.77 4.12
CA ASP A 106 15.31 12.93 4.16
C ASP A 106 15.20 13.69 5.49
N GLU A 107 13.99 13.77 6.07
CA GLU A 107 13.73 14.53 7.31
C GLU A 107 13.65 13.65 8.56
N ASP A 108 13.89 12.34 8.45
CA ASP A 108 13.68 11.38 9.54
C ASP A 108 12.27 11.51 10.15
N MET A 109 11.22 11.63 9.33
CA MET A 109 9.84 11.69 9.82
C MET A 109 9.11 10.35 9.63
N PRO A 110 8.85 9.56 10.68
CA PRO A 110 8.23 8.24 10.50
C PRO A 110 6.81 8.38 9.94
N PRO A 111 6.37 7.51 9.01
CA PRO A 111 5.03 7.62 8.42
C PRO A 111 3.98 7.46 9.51
N ASP A 112 2.97 8.33 9.53
CA ASP A 112 1.78 8.07 10.33
C ASP A 112 0.92 6.99 9.69
N ILE A 113 0.89 6.93 8.36
CA ILE A 113 0.19 5.88 7.62
C ILE A 113 1.03 5.50 6.41
N PHE A 114 1.18 4.20 6.24
CA PHE A 114 1.70 3.61 5.03
C PHE A 114 0.72 2.57 4.51
N VAL A 115 0.46 2.59 3.21
CA VAL A 115 -0.35 1.59 2.52
C VAL A 115 0.44 1.07 1.33
N LYS A 116 0.45 -0.25 1.12
CA LYS A 116 1.04 -0.90 -0.06
C LYS A 116 0.02 -1.83 -0.68
N LEU A 117 -0.41 -1.52 -1.90
CA LEU A 117 -1.07 -2.48 -2.78
C LEU A 117 0.02 -3.31 -3.45
N TYR A 118 0.03 -4.63 -3.24
CA TYR A 118 0.97 -5.55 -3.88
C TYR A 118 0.25 -6.49 -4.83
N ASN A 119 0.96 -6.93 -5.87
CA ASN A 119 0.51 -7.98 -6.79
C ASN A 119 1.68 -8.95 -7.05
N PHE A 120 1.49 -10.21 -6.69
CA PHE A 120 2.42 -11.32 -6.89
C PHE A 120 1.71 -12.44 -7.66
N PRO A 121 1.49 -12.30 -8.98
CA PRO A 121 0.61 -13.21 -9.74
C PRO A 121 1.11 -14.66 -9.76
N ARG A 122 2.38 -14.89 -9.43
CA ARG A 122 3.04 -16.20 -9.39
C ARG A 122 3.00 -16.89 -8.01
N LEU A 123 2.48 -16.23 -6.97
CA LEU A 123 2.40 -16.78 -5.62
C LEU A 123 0.94 -17.08 -5.30
N GLU A 124 0.60 -18.36 -5.11
CA GLU A 124 -0.79 -18.81 -4.93
C GLU A 124 -1.39 -18.36 -3.59
N GLU A 125 -0.56 -18.35 -2.55
CA GLU A 125 -1.00 -18.03 -1.19
C GLU A 125 -1.15 -16.53 -0.94
N ILE A 126 -0.39 -15.71 -1.68
CA ILE A 126 -0.29 -14.26 -1.48
C ILE A 126 -0.37 -13.48 -2.80
N LYS A 127 -1.39 -13.79 -3.58
CA LYS A 127 -1.50 -13.33 -4.97
C LYS A 127 -1.65 -11.82 -5.09
N GLU A 128 -2.54 -11.22 -4.31
CA GLU A 128 -2.77 -9.78 -4.33
C GLU A 128 -3.33 -9.30 -2.99
N GLY A 129 -3.04 -8.06 -2.62
CA GLY A 129 -3.60 -7.51 -1.39
C GLY A 129 -3.07 -6.15 -0.99
N ILE A 130 -3.49 -5.73 0.20
CA ILE A 130 -3.15 -4.43 0.76
C ILE A 130 -2.49 -4.64 2.12
N ILE A 131 -1.33 -4.01 2.30
CA ILE A 131 -0.69 -3.85 3.60
C ILE A 131 -1.01 -2.45 4.10
N ILE A 132 -1.48 -2.34 5.34
CA ILE A 132 -1.67 -1.07 6.03
C ILE A 132 -0.79 -1.11 7.28
N ALA A 133 -0.04 -0.04 7.50
CA ALA A 133 0.78 0.12 8.68
C ALA A 133 0.50 1.46 9.36
N MET A 134 0.18 1.38 10.65
CA MET A 134 -0.14 2.55 11.47
C MET A 134 0.56 2.46 12.82
N PRO A 135 1.10 3.57 13.36
CA PRO A 135 1.63 3.63 14.71
C PRO A 135 0.59 3.16 15.73
N LYS A 136 1.02 2.35 16.70
CA LYS A 136 0.12 1.86 17.76
C LYS A 136 -0.64 2.99 18.46
N SER A 137 -0.01 4.16 18.65
CA SER A 137 -0.65 5.33 19.25
C SER A 137 -1.81 5.88 18.41
N LEU A 138 -1.64 5.97 17.09
CA LEU A 138 -2.66 6.47 16.18
C LEU A 138 -3.82 5.46 16.04
N TYR A 139 -3.48 4.16 15.97
CA TYR A 139 -4.47 3.09 16.01
C TYR A 139 -5.29 3.11 17.31
N ASN A 140 -4.64 3.13 18.47
CA ASN A 140 -5.35 3.09 19.75
C ASN A 140 -6.30 4.27 19.93
N LYS A 141 -5.93 5.47 19.44
CA LYS A 141 -6.78 6.66 19.48
C LYS A 141 -8.03 6.52 18.59
N ASN A 142 -7.94 5.78 17.49
CA ASN A 142 -8.98 5.69 16.46
C ASN A 142 -9.49 4.26 16.25
N LYS A 143 -9.34 3.38 17.26
CA LYS A 143 -9.49 1.93 17.11
C LYS A 143 -10.79 1.52 16.42
N GLY A 144 -11.93 2.03 16.88
CA GLY A 144 -13.24 1.68 16.34
C GLY A 144 -13.42 2.05 14.87
N LEU A 145 -12.94 3.23 14.48
CA LEU A 145 -12.97 3.66 13.07
C LEU A 145 -12.02 2.81 12.22
N VAL A 146 -10.80 2.56 12.69
CA VAL A 146 -9.82 1.74 11.97
C VAL A 146 -10.36 0.32 11.74
N GLU A 147 -10.92 -0.32 12.78
CA GLU A 147 -11.49 -1.66 12.67
C GLU A 147 -12.69 -1.70 11.73
N LEU A 148 -13.57 -0.71 11.78
CA LEU A 148 -14.69 -0.57 10.84
C LEU A 148 -14.23 -0.48 9.38
N GLU A 149 -13.27 0.40 9.08
CA GLU A 149 -12.79 0.62 7.72
C GLU A 149 -11.97 -0.57 7.19
N LEU A 150 -11.23 -1.28 8.04
CA LEU A 150 -10.56 -2.52 7.68
C LEU A 150 -11.55 -3.64 7.33
N THR A 151 -12.65 -3.76 8.07
CA THR A 151 -13.72 -4.71 7.75
C THR A 151 -14.36 -4.39 6.39
N LYS A 152 -14.66 -3.10 6.13
CA LYS A 152 -15.18 -2.67 4.83
C LYS A 152 -14.20 -3.01 3.70
N LEU A 153 -12.93 -2.63 3.83
CA LEU A 153 -11.89 -2.96 2.84
C LEU A 153 -11.79 -4.47 2.56
N THR A 154 -11.82 -5.28 3.62
CA THR A 154 -11.75 -6.74 3.47
C THR A 154 -12.97 -7.28 2.72
N ASN A 155 -14.16 -6.74 2.97
CA ASN A 155 -15.39 -7.17 2.29
C ASN A 155 -15.46 -6.75 0.81
N GLU A 156 -14.81 -5.63 0.44
CA GLU A 156 -14.75 -5.17 -0.96
C GLU A 156 -13.78 -6.00 -1.81
N ILE A 157 -12.82 -6.70 -1.19
CA ILE A 157 -11.83 -7.53 -1.89
C ILE A 157 -12.32 -9.00 -1.92
N PRO A 158 -12.58 -9.58 -3.11
CA PRO A 158 -13.10 -10.94 -3.22
C PRO A 158 -12.21 -11.97 -2.53
N GLY A 159 -12.83 -12.78 -1.65
CA GLY A 159 -12.14 -13.87 -0.95
C GLY A 159 -11.01 -13.40 -0.02
N ALA A 160 -10.99 -12.12 0.36
CA ALA A 160 -9.93 -11.60 1.20
C ALA A 160 -10.01 -12.09 2.64
N THR A 161 -8.84 -12.30 3.23
CA THR A 161 -8.64 -12.50 4.66
C THR A 161 -7.83 -11.34 5.23
N ILE A 162 -7.95 -11.10 6.52
CA ILE A 162 -7.16 -10.09 7.22
C ILE A 162 -6.32 -10.75 8.32
N SER A 163 -5.02 -10.53 8.26
CA SER A 163 -4.06 -10.93 9.29
C SER A 163 -3.39 -9.69 9.88
N THR A 164 -2.93 -9.79 11.13
CA THR A 164 -2.33 -8.65 11.82
C THR A 164 -1.00 -9.01 12.44
N SER A 165 -0.09 -8.04 12.46
CA SER A 165 1.20 -8.19 13.12
C SER A 165 1.61 -6.88 13.80
N THR A 166 2.72 -6.93 14.51
CA THR A 166 3.39 -5.75 15.05
C THR A 166 4.82 -5.75 14.54
N ARG A 167 5.27 -4.61 14.01
CA ARG A 167 6.66 -4.41 13.61
C ARG A 167 7.19 -3.08 14.11
N SER A 168 8.47 -3.07 14.40
CA SER A 168 9.21 -1.82 14.63
C SER A 168 10.16 -1.63 13.45
N TRP A 169 10.14 -0.43 12.87
CA TRP A 169 11.03 -0.09 11.77
C TRP A 169 12.20 0.77 12.23
N TRP A 170 13.34 0.57 11.58
CA TRP A 170 14.59 1.24 11.92
C TRP A 170 15.28 1.72 10.64
N PRO A 171 15.37 3.04 10.41
CA PRO A 171 16.03 3.61 9.25
C PRO A 171 17.51 3.77 9.60
N GLY A 172 18.18 2.68 9.98
CA GLY A 172 19.60 2.68 10.27
C GLY A 172 20.42 2.80 8.99
N TRP A 173 21.55 3.50 9.05
CA TRP A 173 22.44 3.73 7.90
C TRP A 173 23.11 2.44 7.36
N LYS A 174 23.17 1.37 8.16
CA LYS A 174 23.83 0.10 7.82
C LYS A 174 22.89 -1.04 7.43
N ILE A 175 21.64 -1.02 7.91
CA ILE A 175 20.59 -1.97 7.54
C ILE A 175 19.31 -1.13 7.40
N ARG A 176 18.88 -0.90 6.17
CA ARG A 176 17.59 -0.24 5.89
C ARG A 176 16.50 -1.26 6.21
N ASN A 177 15.82 -1.06 7.32
CA ASN A 177 14.59 -1.79 7.69
C ASN A 177 13.43 -0.80 7.56
N GLN A 178 13.10 -0.46 6.32
CA GLN A 178 12.03 0.47 5.98
C GLN A 178 10.68 -0.23 5.95
N ILE A 179 9.61 0.54 6.14
CA ILE A 179 8.23 0.07 6.11
C ILE A 179 7.84 -0.54 4.75
N GLY A 180 8.46 -0.05 3.66
CA GLY A 180 8.26 -0.55 2.30
C GLY A 180 8.96 -1.88 2.00
N ASP A 181 9.91 -2.29 2.85
CA ASP A 181 10.74 -3.49 2.65
C ASP A 181 10.01 -4.80 3.01
N ILE A 182 8.71 -4.74 3.34
CA ILE A 182 7.88 -5.94 3.52
C ILE A 182 7.88 -6.74 2.20
N ASN A 183 8.43 -7.95 2.29
CA ASN A 183 8.60 -8.88 1.18
C ASN A 183 7.58 -10.03 1.24
N PRO A 184 7.42 -10.82 0.16
CA PRO A 184 6.49 -11.95 0.11
C PRO A 184 6.62 -12.93 1.29
N GLN A 185 7.84 -13.31 1.66
CA GLN A 185 8.08 -14.28 2.74
C GLN A 185 7.63 -13.74 4.11
N GLU A 186 7.76 -12.44 4.34
CA GLU A 186 7.25 -11.81 5.55
C GLU A 186 5.73 -11.74 5.56
N ILE A 187 5.11 -11.49 4.40
CA ILE A 187 3.65 -11.49 4.25
C ILE A 187 3.07 -12.87 4.55
N GLU A 188 3.65 -13.93 4.00
CA GLU A 188 3.27 -15.32 4.27
C GLU A 188 3.32 -15.63 5.78
N LYS A 189 4.42 -15.28 6.46
CA LYS A 189 4.55 -15.46 7.91
C LYS A 189 3.45 -14.73 8.70
N ILE A 190 3.11 -13.51 8.31
CA ILE A 190 2.03 -12.75 8.97
C ILE A 190 0.67 -13.43 8.75
N ILE A 191 0.46 -14.05 7.60
CA ILE A 191 -0.79 -14.74 7.27
C ILE A 191 -0.91 -16.06 8.03
N GLU A 192 0.19 -16.80 8.19
CA GLU A 192 0.24 -18.09 8.88
C GLU A 192 0.07 -17.97 10.41
N GLY A 193 0.54 -16.86 11.00
CA GLY A 193 0.42 -16.57 12.45
C GLY A 193 1.70 -16.81 13.23
#